data_AF-A0A7D4D2N4-F1
#
_entry.id   AF-A0A7D4D2N4-F1
#
_cell.length_a   1.000
_cell.length_b   1.000
_cell.length_c   1.000
_cell.angle_alpha   90.00
_cell.angle_beta   90.00
_cell.angle_gamma   90.00
#
_symmetry.space_group_name_H-M   'P 1'
#
loop_
_entity.id
_entity.type
_entity.pdbx_description
1 polymer ?
#
loop_
_entity_poly.entity_id
_entity_poly.type
_entity_poly.pdbx_seq_one_letter_code
_entity_poly.pdbx_strand_id
1 'polypeptide(L)'
;MSVEQVSIEDLGRELGERIAETPEYERFEEARAAVQRDEEVQQRIDEFEQLRAEFMQARQTGQATNAELQRVQEAQDELHSMPVMSEYLDAQEELEDTLEAVNEAISEPLAVDFGGEAGGCCQD
;
A
#
# COMPACT_ATOMS: atom_id res chain seq x y z
N MET A 1 19.46 41.33 5.50
CA MET A 1 18.84 40.11 6.03
C MET A 1 18.69 39.19 4.84
N SER A 2 19.51 38.14 4.78
CA SER A 2 19.39 37.13 3.73
C SER A 2 18.13 36.35 4.02
N VAL A 3 17.15 36.43 3.12
CA VAL A 3 16.00 35.52 3.18
C VAL A 3 16.58 34.16 2.84
N GLU A 4 16.63 33.25 3.81
CA GLU A 4 16.89 31.84 3.50
C GLU A 4 15.80 31.42 2.51
N GLN A 5 16.23 31.10 1.29
CA GLN A 5 15.31 30.64 0.25
C GLN A 5 14.93 29.21 0.62
N VAL A 6 13.64 28.98 0.86
CA VAL A 6 13.08 27.64 1.09
C VAL A 6 13.45 26.76 -0.11
N SER A 7 14.11 25.63 0.14
CA SER A 7 14.46 24.70 -0.92
C SER A 7 13.23 23.91 -1.38
N ILE A 8 13.28 23.31 -2.57
CA ILE A 8 12.17 22.46 -3.04
C ILE A 8 12.02 21.23 -2.14
N GLU A 9 13.13 20.73 -1.60
CA GLU A 9 13.17 19.64 -0.65
C GLU A 9 12.49 20.00 0.68
N ASP A 10 12.55 21.27 1.10
CA ASP A 10 11.83 21.76 2.27
C ASP A 10 10.33 21.78 2.04
N LEU A 11 9.89 22.23 0.85
CA LEU A 11 8.47 22.19 0.46
C LEU A 11 7.95 20.77 0.34
N GLY A 12 8.76 19.84 -0.18
CA GLY A 12 8.41 18.41 -0.22
C GLY A 12 8.28 17.80 1.18
N ARG A 13 9.14 18.19 2.13
CA ARG A 13 9.02 17.76 3.52
C ARG A 13 7.78 18.33 4.19
N GLU A 14 7.52 19.63 4.00
CA GLU A 14 6.31 20.27 4.51
C GLU A 14 5.06 19.57 3.96
N LEU A 15 5.01 19.26 2.67
CA LEU A 15 3.91 18.48 2.09
C LEU A 15 3.75 17.12 2.79
N GLY A 16 4.84 16.39 3.00
CA GLY A 16 4.80 15.11 3.72
C GLY A 16 4.31 15.22 5.17
N GLU A 17 4.74 16.26 5.90
CA GLU A 17 4.27 16.55 7.25
C GLU A 17 2.76 16.84 7.26
N ARG A 18 2.26 17.59 6.27
CA ARG A 18 0.84 17.92 6.14
C ARG A 18 0.00 16.70 5.76
N ILE A 19 0.53 15.79 4.93
CA ILE A 19 -0.11 14.50 4.62
C ILE A 19 -0.19 13.63 5.88
N ALA A 20 0.86 13.60 6.70
CA ALA A 20 0.86 12.82 7.94
C ALA A 20 -0.16 13.30 8.98
N GLU A 21 -0.63 14.55 8.87
CA GLU A 21 -1.68 15.15 9.70
C GLU A 21 -3.10 14.96 9.13
N THR A 22 -3.28 14.26 7.99
CA THR A 22 -4.62 14.07 7.42
C THR A 22 -5.38 12.93 8.10
N PRO A 23 -6.72 13.00 8.17
CA PRO A 23 -7.53 11.92 8.73
C PRO A 23 -7.31 10.57 8.05
N GLU A 24 -7.05 10.56 6.74
CA GLU A 24 -6.81 9.35 5.95
C GLU A 24 -5.51 8.66 6.37
N TYR A 25 -4.43 9.43 6.57
CA TYR A 25 -3.15 8.89 7.04
C TYR A 25 -3.23 8.40 8.49
N GLU A 26 -3.89 9.16 9.37
CA GLU A 26 -4.11 8.75 10.76
C GLU A 26 -4.91 7.44 10.84
N ARG A 27 -6.01 7.34 10.07
CA ARG A 27 -6.84 6.14 9.99
C ARG A 27 -6.04 4.94 9.48
N PHE A 28 -5.25 5.12 8.43
CA PHE A 28 -4.37 4.07 7.89
C PHE A 28 -3.39 3.55 8.95
N GLU A 29 -2.68 4.44 9.65
CA GLU A 29 -1.71 4.03 10.68
C GLU A 29 -2.39 3.32 11.87
N GLU A 30 -3.58 3.77 12.28
CA GLU A 30 -4.37 3.11 13.33
C GLU A 30 -4.82 1.70 12.91
N ALA A 31 -5.38 1.56 11.71
CA ALA A 31 -5.83 0.28 11.16
C ALA A 31 -4.66 -0.69 10.96
N ARG A 32 -3.54 -0.20 10.44
CA ARG A 32 -2.29 -0.94 10.30
C ARG A 32 -1.79 -1.45 11.65
N ALA A 33 -1.79 -0.61 12.67
CA ALA A 33 -1.40 -1.01 14.02
C ALA A 33 -2.39 -2.01 14.63
N ALA A 34 -3.69 -1.94 14.28
CA ALA A 34 -4.68 -2.92 14.69
C ALA A 34 -4.39 -4.30 14.09
N VAL A 35 -4.12 -4.37 12.77
CA VAL A 35 -3.68 -5.61 12.09
C VAL A 35 -2.45 -6.21 12.76
N GLN A 36 -1.43 -5.40 13.06
CA GLN A 36 -0.18 -5.87 13.70
C GLN A 36 -0.39 -6.43 15.10
N ARG A 37 -1.40 -5.95 15.83
CA ARG A 37 -1.70 -6.37 17.20
C ARG A 37 -2.65 -7.56 17.28
N ASP A 38 -3.32 -7.91 16.18
CA ASP A 38 -4.30 -8.99 16.14
C ASP A 38 -3.64 -10.33 15.80
N GLU A 39 -3.47 -11.18 16.81
CA GLU A 39 -2.81 -12.49 16.67
C GLU A 39 -3.51 -13.44 15.69
N GLU A 40 -4.83 -13.33 15.53
CA GLU A 40 -5.58 -14.18 14.59
C GLU A 40 -5.35 -13.72 13.16
N VAL A 41 -5.41 -12.40 12.92
CA VAL A 41 -5.10 -11.82 11.60
C VAL A 41 -3.66 -12.14 11.20
N GLN A 42 -2.70 -12.01 12.11
CA GLN A 42 -1.30 -12.36 11.82
C GLN A 42 -1.14 -13.84 11.42
N GLN A 43 -1.84 -14.77 12.10
CA GLN A 43 -1.82 -16.18 11.71
C GLN A 43 -2.40 -16.42 10.32
N ARG A 44 -3.46 -15.71 9.95
CA ARG A 44 -4.06 -15.81 8.59
C ARG A 44 -3.16 -15.20 7.52
N ILE A 45 -2.44 -14.11 7.83
CA ILE A 45 -1.42 -13.55 6.95
C ILE A 45 -0.33 -14.58 6.68
N ASP A 46 0.21 -15.20 7.73
CA ASP A 46 1.27 -16.21 7.61
C ASP A 46 0.80 -17.41 6.75
N GLU A 47 -0.42 -17.89 6.96
CA GLU A 47 -1.02 -18.98 6.18
C GLU A 47 -1.18 -18.60 4.70
N PHE A 48 -1.72 -17.41 4.42
CA PHE A 48 -1.86 -16.91 3.05
C PHE A 48 -0.51 -16.76 2.35
N GLU A 49 0.49 -16.17 3.02
CA GLU A 49 1.83 -16.00 2.47
C GLU A 49 2.51 -17.34 2.16
N GLN A 50 2.36 -18.33 3.05
CA GLN A 50 2.87 -19.67 2.82
C GLN A 50 2.23 -20.31 1.59
N LEU A 51 0.90 -20.31 1.49
CA LEU A 51 0.17 -20.87 0.35
C LEU A 51 0.56 -20.18 -0.96
N ARG A 52 0.68 -18.85 -0.93
CA ARG A 52 1.10 -18.05 -2.09
C ARG A 52 2.52 -18.42 -2.52
N ALA A 53 3.45 -18.56 -1.58
CA ALA A 53 4.83 -18.94 -1.88
C ALA A 53 4.92 -20.34 -2.50
N GLU A 54 4.21 -21.32 -1.93
CA GLU A 54 4.12 -22.68 -2.46
C GLU A 54 3.54 -22.69 -3.89
N PHE A 55 2.45 -21.96 -4.11
CA PHE A 55 1.85 -21.83 -5.44
C PHE A 55 2.79 -21.17 -6.46
N MET A 56 3.50 -20.11 -6.07
CA MET A 56 4.44 -19.43 -6.97
C MET A 56 5.63 -20.33 -7.33
N GLN A 57 6.12 -21.13 -6.38
CA GLN A 57 7.14 -22.14 -6.65
C GLN A 57 6.63 -23.20 -7.62
N ALA A 58 5.44 -23.76 -7.37
CA ALA A 58 4.83 -24.75 -8.25
C ALA A 58 4.58 -24.17 -9.65
N ARG A 59 4.20 -22.90 -9.75
CA ARG A 59 4.00 -22.20 -11.03
C ARG A 59 5.31 -22.08 -11.81
N GLN A 60 6.41 -21.77 -11.12
CA GLN A 60 7.73 -21.66 -11.74
C GLN A 60 8.27 -23.00 -12.25
N THR A 61 7.96 -24.11 -11.58
CA THR A 61 8.36 -25.46 -12.00
C THR A 61 7.36 -26.12 -12.97
N GLY A 62 6.26 -25.44 -13.32
CA GLY A 62 5.19 -25.97 -14.17
C GLY A 62 4.34 -27.06 -13.51
N GLN A 63 4.34 -27.12 -12.18
CA GLN A 63 3.62 -28.10 -11.35
C GLN A 63 2.35 -27.53 -10.70
N ALA A 64 2.11 -26.22 -10.82
CA ALA A 64 0.94 -25.57 -10.24
C ALA A 64 -0.37 -26.18 -10.73
N THR A 65 -1.30 -26.35 -9.79
CA THR A 65 -2.63 -26.89 -10.02
C THR A 65 -3.71 -25.85 -9.76
N ASN A 66 -4.88 -26.05 -10.37
CA ASN A 66 -6.06 -25.22 -10.08
C ASN A 66 -6.51 -25.36 -8.61
N ALA A 67 -6.27 -26.51 -7.97
CA ALA A 67 -6.62 -26.70 -6.57
C ALA A 67 -5.74 -25.87 -5.63
N GLU A 68 -4.44 -25.72 -5.94
CA GLU A 68 -3.55 -24.83 -5.19
C GLU A 68 -3.92 -23.36 -5.40
N LEU A 69 -4.23 -22.97 -6.63
CA LEU A 69 -4.74 -21.62 -6.92
C LEU A 69 -6.02 -21.32 -6.12
N GLN A 70 -6.94 -22.28 -6.06
CA GLN A 70 -8.17 -22.12 -5.32
C GLN A 70 -7.91 -21.96 -3.81
N ARG A 71 -6.98 -22.72 -3.22
CA ARG A 71 -6.62 -22.54 -1.80
C ARG A 71 -6.02 -21.18 -1.51
N VAL A 72 -5.19 -20.64 -2.41
CA VAL A 72 -4.64 -19.29 -2.26
C VAL A 72 -5.75 -18.24 -2.29
N GLN A 73 -6.73 -18.39 -3.19
CA GLN A 73 -7.88 -17.49 -3.27
C GLN A 73 -8.76 -17.59 -2.02
N GLU A 74 -9.06 -18.81 -1.56
CA GLU A 74 -9.85 -19.04 -0.34
C GLU A 74 -9.18 -18.41 0.88
N ALA A 75 -7.86 -18.61 1.06
CA ALA A 75 -7.11 -17.99 2.15
C ALA A 75 -7.09 -16.44 2.06
N GLN A 76 -6.99 -15.90 0.85
CA GLN A 76 -7.07 -14.45 0.62
C GLN A 76 -8.45 -13.90 1.00
N ASP A 77 -9.52 -14.53 0.51
CA ASP A 77 -10.90 -14.12 0.77
C ASP A 77 -11.21 -14.19 2.27
N GLU A 78 -10.77 -15.27 2.95
CA GLU A 78 -10.89 -15.41 4.40
C GLU A 78 -10.16 -14.27 5.13
N LEU A 79 -8.90 -14.00 4.78
CA LEU A 79 -8.12 -12.92 5.38
C LEU A 79 -8.76 -11.55 5.16
N HIS A 80 -9.18 -11.24 3.93
CA HIS A 80 -9.79 -9.96 3.58
C HIS A 80 -11.17 -9.77 4.23
N SER A 81 -11.89 -10.87 4.51
CA SER A 81 -13.19 -10.81 5.20
C SER A 81 -13.09 -10.52 6.70
N MET A 82 -11.89 -10.59 7.29
CA MET A 82 -11.68 -10.29 8.70
C MET A 82 -11.88 -8.79 8.95
N PRO A 83 -12.68 -8.37 9.95
CA PRO A 83 -13.03 -6.95 10.15
C PRO A 83 -11.82 -6.03 10.28
N VAL A 84 -10.76 -6.46 10.97
CA VAL A 84 -9.53 -5.67 11.17
C VAL A 84 -8.74 -5.54 9.88
N MET A 85 -8.72 -6.57 9.04
CA MET A 85 -8.07 -6.52 7.73
C MET A 85 -8.88 -5.69 6.74
N SER A 86 -10.20 -5.85 6.70
CA SER A 86 -11.09 -5.05 5.86
C SER A 86 -10.92 -3.56 6.15
N GLU A 87 -10.91 -3.16 7.43
CA GLU A 87 -10.70 -1.76 7.81
C GLU A 87 -9.32 -1.24 7.37
N TYR A 88 -8.28 -2.08 7.45
CA TYR A 88 -6.95 -1.71 6.96
C TYR A 88 -6.93 -1.52 5.44
N LEU A 89 -7.57 -2.40 4.68
CA LEU A 89 -7.64 -2.30 3.22
C LEU A 89 -8.44 -1.07 2.79
N ASP A 90 -9.58 -0.80 3.45
CA ASP A 90 -10.40 0.38 3.18
C ASP A 90 -9.63 1.68 3.49
N ALA A 91 -8.93 1.73 4.62
CA ALA A 91 -8.10 2.88 5.00
C ALA A 91 -6.88 3.07 4.08
N GLN A 92 -6.31 1.97 3.57
CA GLN A 92 -5.24 2.00 2.58
C GLN A 92 -5.75 2.59 1.25
N GLU A 93 -6.90 2.15 0.74
CA GLU A 93 -7.49 2.65 -0.50
C GLU A 93 -7.75 4.15 -0.43
N GLU A 94 -8.35 4.65 0.68
CA GLU A 94 -8.59 6.08 0.87
C GLU A 94 -7.30 6.91 0.95
N LEU A 95 -6.24 6.37 1.56
CA LEU A 95 -4.93 7.02 1.57
C LEU A 95 -4.32 7.04 0.17
N GLU A 96 -4.40 5.95 -0.58
CA GLU A 96 -3.91 5.85 -1.95
C GLU A 96 -4.59 6.87 -2.87
N ASP A 97 -5.92 7.01 -2.80
CA ASP A 97 -6.69 8.03 -3.53
C ASP A 97 -6.22 9.45 -3.19
N THR A 98 -5.96 9.71 -1.90
CA THR A 98 -5.45 11.01 -1.43
C THR A 98 -4.07 11.30 -2.00
N LEU A 99 -3.17 10.30 -1.99
CA LEU A 99 -1.82 10.44 -2.51
C LEU A 99 -1.81 10.58 -4.04
N GLU A 100 -2.71 9.90 -4.75
CA GLU A 100 -2.89 10.06 -6.19
C GLU A 100 -3.33 11.49 -6.55
N ALA A 101 -4.29 12.05 -5.83
CA ALA A 101 -4.71 13.44 -6.04
C ALA A 101 -3.59 14.45 -5.81
N VAL A 102 -2.74 14.21 -4.79
CA VAL A 102 -1.53 15.04 -4.56
C VAL A 102 -0.54 14.88 -5.72
N ASN A 103 -0.34 13.65 -6.19
CA ASN A 103 0.53 13.38 -7.32
C ASN A 103 0.06 14.10 -8.59
N GLU A 104 -1.23 14.02 -8.91
CA GLU A 104 -1.82 14.74 -10.05
C GLU A 104 -1.61 16.26 -9.94
N ALA A 105 -1.79 16.85 -8.75
CA ALA A 105 -1.58 18.27 -8.52
C ALA A 105 -0.11 18.71 -8.70
N ILE A 106 0.85 17.85 -8.37
CA ILE A 106 2.28 18.09 -8.62
C ILE A 106 2.59 17.94 -10.12
N SER A 107 1.99 16.95 -10.78
CA SER A 107 2.20 16.64 -12.20
C SER A 107 1.58 17.68 -13.14
N GLU A 108 0.44 18.28 -12.80
CA GLU A 108 -0.29 19.24 -13.65
C GLU A 108 0.59 20.37 -14.26
N PRO A 109 1.49 21.05 -13.50
CA PRO A 109 2.37 22.08 -14.07
C PRO A 109 3.62 21.51 -14.77
N LEU A 110 3.86 20.20 -14.75
CA LEU A 110 5.07 19.58 -15.26
C LEU A 110 4.84 18.97 -16.66
N ALA A 111 5.91 18.88 -17.45
CA ALA A 111 5.88 18.16 -18.73
C ALA A 111 6.07 16.64 -18.57
N VAL A 112 6.16 16.16 -17.32
CA VAL A 112 6.38 14.76 -16.95
C VAL A 112 5.42 14.41 -15.82
N ASP A 113 5.03 13.14 -15.74
CA ASP A 113 4.27 12.63 -14.60
C ASP A 113 5.23 12.41 -13.43
N PHE A 114 5.12 13.25 -12.40
CA PHE A 114 5.96 13.16 -11.20
C PHE A 114 5.87 11.78 -10.55
N GLY A 115 4.67 11.22 -10.40
CA GLY A 115 4.45 9.93 -9.73
C GLY A 115 4.93 8.76 -10.57
N GLY A 116 4.71 8.79 -11.88
CA GLY A 116 5.25 7.79 -12.80
C GLY A 116 6.77 7.80 -12.90
N GLU A 117 7.41 8.98 -12.88
CA GLU A 117 8.87 9.10 -13.00
C GLU A 117 9.61 8.93 -11.66
N ALA A 118 9.09 9.50 -10.57
CA ALA A 118 9.72 9.44 -9.25
C ALA A 118 9.27 8.23 -8.42
N GLY A 119 8.04 7.75 -8.62
CA GLY A 119 7.46 6.61 -7.89
C GLY A 119 7.97 5.24 -8.34
N GLY A 120 8.69 5.17 -9.46
CA GLY A 120 9.45 3.98 -9.84
C GLY A 120 8.58 2.72 -10.03
N CYS A 121 7.39 2.84 -10.60
CA CYS A 121 6.66 1.68 -11.10
C CYS A 121 7.01 1.43 -12.56
N CYS A 122 7.95 0.51 -12.78
CA CYS A 122 8.16 -0.24 -14.02
C CYS A 122 7.91 0.55 -15.33
N GLN A 123 8.85 1.43 -15.68
CA GLN A 123 9.11 1.68 -17.11
C GLN A 123 9.99 0.54 -17.62
N ASP A 124 9.36 -0.57 -17.99
CA ASP A 124 9.91 -1.59 -18.92
C ASP A 124 8.92 -1.77 -20.08
#